data_AF-A0A821M4K7-F1
#
_entry.id   AF-A0A821M4K7-F1
#
_cell.length_a   1.000
_cell.length_b   1.000
_cell.length_c   1.000
_cell.angle_alpha   90.00
_cell.angle_beta   90.00
_cell.angle_gamma   90.00
#
_symmetry.space_group_name_H-M   'P 1'
#
loop_
_entity.id
_entity.type
_entity.pdbx_description
1 polymer ?
#
loop_
_entity_poly.entity_id
_entity_poly.type
_entity_poly.pdbx_seq_one_letter_code
_entity_poly.pdbx_strand_id
1 'polypeptide(L)'
;IIASTCFSKITKVQVAALNFFLCNNLNKDNDKDSDSDDDEKLTKKDILLGHRVGKKTSKRKKQTERALKALEKQKKKKKVEIFDYSALHLLYDAQDFAERLFRQLESSNERFEVKLLHQDFLSRLIGLHQLLLLNFYPYLQRYLQPHQRQVTKILLYVAQASHELVP
;
A
#
# COMPACT_ATOMS: atom_id res chain seq x y z
N ILE A 1 22.21 2.61 2.53
CA ILE A 1 22.28 3.85 1.71
C ILE A 1 20.89 4.50 1.54
N ILE A 2 19.85 3.79 1.08
CA ILE A 2 18.50 4.38 0.97
C ILE A 2 17.86 4.60 2.36
N ALA A 3 17.99 3.66 3.29
CA ALA A 3 17.49 3.85 4.65
C ALA A 3 18.11 5.09 5.35
N SER A 4 19.38 5.39 5.08
CA SER A 4 20.04 6.58 5.64
C SER A 4 19.52 7.91 5.06
N THR A 5 18.97 7.92 3.84
CA THR A 5 18.41 9.16 3.25
C THR A 5 17.08 9.56 3.89
N CYS A 6 16.40 8.65 4.60
CA CYS A 6 15.25 8.99 5.44
C CYS A 6 15.59 9.96 6.59
N PHE A 7 16.87 10.06 6.98
CA PHE A 7 17.34 11.00 8.02
C PHE A 7 18.01 12.25 7.46
N SER A 8 17.89 12.48 6.14
CA SER A 8 18.45 13.67 5.51
C SER A 8 17.75 14.94 6.01
N LYS A 9 18.51 16.03 6.16
CA LYS A 9 17.96 17.37 6.47
C LYS A 9 17.17 17.97 5.29
N ILE A 10 17.37 17.44 4.09
CA ILE A 10 16.70 17.93 2.88
C ILE A 10 15.38 17.18 2.72
N THR A 11 14.27 17.90 2.92
CA THR A 11 12.90 17.37 2.91
C THR A 11 12.55 16.63 1.63
N LYS A 12 12.95 17.15 0.47
CA LYS A 12 12.69 16.48 -0.82
C LYS A 12 13.37 15.11 -0.93
N VAL A 13 14.61 15.00 -0.43
CA VAL A 13 15.37 13.74 -0.43
C VAL A 13 14.72 12.74 0.52
N GLN A 14 14.32 13.21 1.70
CA GLN A 14 13.61 12.41 2.69
C GLN A 14 12.27 11.90 2.15
N VAL A 15 11.46 12.78 1.56
CA VAL A 15 10.16 12.43 0.96
C VAL A 15 10.32 11.43 -0.18
N ALA A 16 11.37 11.55 -1.00
CA ALA A 16 11.66 10.57 -2.05
C ALA A 16 12.00 9.19 -1.46
N ALA A 17 12.81 9.15 -0.40
CA ALA A 17 13.17 7.92 0.29
C ALA A 17 11.96 7.25 0.95
N LEU A 18 11.11 8.01 1.65
CA LEU A 18 9.89 7.48 2.26
C LEU A 18 8.90 6.96 1.20
N ASN A 19 8.71 7.69 0.10
CA ASN A 19 7.85 7.23 -0.99
C ASN A 19 8.39 5.98 -1.70
N PHE A 20 9.71 5.79 -1.74
CA PHE A 20 10.33 4.57 -2.24
C PHE A 20 9.90 3.35 -1.42
N PHE A 21 9.97 3.44 -0.09
CA PHE A 21 9.55 2.34 0.79
C PHE A 21 8.04 2.10 0.82
N LEU A 22 7.24 3.16 0.65
CA LEU A 22 5.78 3.06 0.61
C LEU A 22 5.24 2.62 -0.76
N CYS A 23 6.10 2.50 -1.78
CA CYS A 23 5.72 2.20 -3.17
C CYS A 23 4.64 3.13 -3.75
N ASN A 24 4.43 4.33 -3.17
CA ASN A 24 3.38 5.26 -3.60
C ASN A 24 3.51 5.72 -5.05
N ASN A 25 4.73 5.69 -5.61
CA ASN A 25 4.97 6.05 -7.00
C ASN A 25 4.47 4.98 -7.98
N LEU A 26 4.50 3.68 -7.61
CA LEU A 26 4.00 2.59 -8.47
C LEU A 26 2.47 2.62 -8.59
N ASN A 27 1.77 2.98 -7.50
CA ASN A 27 0.31 3.06 -7.52
C ASN A 27 -0.22 4.20 -8.42
N LYS A 28 0.51 5.32 -8.52
CA LYS A 28 0.14 6.43 -9.42
C LYS A 28 0.29 6.09 -10.89
N ASP A 29 1.21 5.21 -11.24
CA ASP A 29 1.40 4.77 -12.63
C ASP A 29 0.45 3.60 -12.95
N ASN A 30 0.13 2.73 -11.98
CA ASN A 30 -0.92 1.71 -12.15
C ASN A 30 -2.33 2.30 -12.33
N ASP A 31 -2.62 3.46 -11.74
CA ASP A 31 -3.88 4.19 -11.97
C ASP A 31 -3.92 4.84 -13.37
N LYS A 32 -2.75 5.14 -13.98
CA LYS A 32 -2.65 5.68 -15.35
C LYS A 32 -2.63 4.60 -16.43
N ASP A 33 -2.11 3.41 -16.12
CA ASP A 33 -2.15 2.24 -17.01
C ASP A 33 -3.54 1.56 -17.05
N SER A 34 -4.53 2.06 -16.30
CA SER A 34 -5.92 1.61 -16.44
C SER A 34 -6.69 2.32 -17.57
N ASP A 35 -6.07 3.28 -18.28
CA ASP A 35 -6.67 4.02 -19.40
C ASP A 35 -6.09 3.63 -20.79
N SER A 36 -5.45 2.46 -20.91
CA SER A 36 -5.09 1.88 -22.21
C SER A 36 -5.56 0.44 -22.31
N ASP A 37 -6.85 0.28 -22.60
CA ASP A 37 -7.32 -0.41 -23.80
C ASP A 37 -8.84 -0.50 -23.74
N ASP A 38 -9.46 0.13 -24.74
CA ASP A 38 -10.91 0.23 -25.03
C ASP A 38 -11.52 -1.11 -25.48
N ASP A 39 -11.04 -2.22 -24.91
CA ASP A 39 -11.65 -3.53 -25.03
C ASP A 39 -12.56 -3.73 -23.81
N GLU A 40 -13.88 -3.58 -24.02
CA GLU A 40 -14.92 -3.99 -23.08
C GLU A 40 -14.50 -5.28 -22.36
N LYS A 41 -14.16 -5.19 -21.06
CA LYS A 41 -13.75 -6.35 -20.25
C LYS A 41 -14.93 -7.33 -20.18
N LEU A 42 -14.99 -8.25 -21.15
CA LEU A 42 -15.99 -9.30 -21.24
C LEU A 42 -16.07 -10.03 -19.89
N THR A 43 -17.19 -9.87 -19.21
CA THR A 43 -17.40 -10.46 -17.90
C THR A 43 -17.52 -11.98 -18.06
N LYS A 44 -17.20 -12.75 -17.00
CA LYS A 44 -17.50 -14.20 -16.99
C LYS A 44 -18.95 -14.49 -17.40
N LYS A 45 -19.89 -13.60 -17.05
CA LYS A 45 -21.31 -13.66 -17.41
C LYS A 45 -21.54 -13.51 -18.93
N ASP A 46 -20.82 -12.60 -19.59
CA ASP A 46 -20.97 -12.32 -21.02
C ASP A 46 -20.44 -13.49 -21.87
N ILE A 47 -19.31 -14.08 -21.46
CA ILE A 47 -18.74 -15.28 -22.08
C ILE A 47 -19.70 -16.47 -21.95
N LEU A 48 -20.31 -16.65 -20.77
CA LEU A 48 -21.29 -17.70 -20.53
C LEU A 48 -22.58 -17.50 -21.33
N LEU A 49 -23.05 -16.25 -21.45
CA LEU A 49 -24.23 -15.89 -22.22
C LEU A 49 -24.00 -16.12 -23.73
N GLY A 50 -22.85 -15.67 -24.25
CA GLY A 50 -22.45 -15.91 -25.64
C GLY A 50 -22.24 -17.39 -25.98
N HIS A 51 -21.86 -18.22 -25.01
CA HIS A 51 -21.88 -19.67 -25.16
C HIS A 51 -23.30 -20.22 -25.16
N ARG A 52 -24.20 -19.71 -24.30
CA ARG A 52 -25.59 -20.17 -24.13
C ARG A 52 -26.43 -20.00 -25.39
N VAL A 53 -26.38 -18.81 -26.01
CA VAL A 53 -27.24 -18.41 -27.14
C VAL A 53 -26.73 -18.96 -28.49
N GLY A 54 -25.44 -19.33 -28.59
CA GLY A 54 -24.85 -19.82 -29.84
C GLY A 54 -24.97 -21.33 -30.07
N LYS A 55 -24.75 -21.75 -31.33
CA LYS A 55 -24.66 -23.17 -31.72
C LYS A 55 -23.59 -23.89 -30.89
N LYS A 56 -23.96 -25.05 -30.32
CA LYS A 56 -23.09 -25.87 -29.49
C LYS A 56 -22.18 -26.72 -30.37
N THR A 57 -20.92 -26.31 -30.49
CA THR A 57 -19.90 -27.07 -31.22
C THR A 57 -18.71 -27.36 -30.31
N SER A 58 -18.01 -28.47 -30.58
CA SER A 58 -16.80 -28.84 -29.83
C SER A 58 -15.73 -27.74 -29.86
N LYS A 59 -15.57 -27.07 -31.02
CA LYS A 59 -14.66 -25.92 -31.18
C LYS A 59 -15.03 -24.75 -30.26
N ARG A 60 -16.31 -24.39 -30.18
CA ARG A 60 -16.80 -23.25 -29.37
C ARG A 60 -16.68 -23.53 -27.86
N LYS A 61 -16.94 -24.76 -27.42
CA LYS A 61 -16.70 -25.19 -26.03
C LYS A 61 -15.24 -24.98 -25.63
N LYS A 62 -14.30 -25.44 -26.46
CA LYS A 62 -12.86 -25.28 -26.23
C LYS A 62 -12.42 -23.81 -26.21
N GLN A 63 -13.02 -22.95 -27.02
CA GLN A 63 -12.76 -21.50 -27.02
C GLN A 63 -13.25 -20.84 -25.72
N THR A 64 -14.45 -21.20 -25.26
CA THR A 64 -15.01 -20.64 -24.01
C THR A 64 -14.22 -21.07 -22.77
N GLU A 65 -13.76 -22.32 -22.71
CA GLU A 65 -12.89 -22.80 -21.63
C GLU A 65 -11.54 -22.07 -21.61
N ARG A 66 -10.96 -21.78 -22.78
CA ARG A 66 -9.73 -20.98 -22.89
C ARG A 66 -9.95 -19.56 -22.40
N ALA A 67 -11.04 -18.91 -22.79
CA ALA A 67 -11.38 -17.56 -22.37
C ALA A 67 -11.62 -17.47 -20.84
N LEU A 68 -12.34 -18.43 -20.26
CA LEU A 68 -12.54 -18.52 -18.82
C LEU A 68 -11.22 -18.73 -18.05
N LYS A 69 -10.33 -19.60 -18.56
CA LYS A 69 -8.99 -19.81 -17.98
C LYS A 69 -8.11 -18.56 -18.08
N ALA A 70 -8.20 -17.80 -19.17
CA ALA A 70 -7.48 -16.55 -19.33
C ALA A 70 -7.94 -15.50 -18.31
N LEU A 71 -9.26 -15.34 -18.12
CA LEU A 71 -9.82 -14.46 -17.09
C LEU A 71 -9.39 -14.87 -15.68
N GLU A 72 -9.33 -16.16 -15.38
CA GLU A 72 -8.88 -16.64 -14.07
C GLU A 72 -7.39 -16.41 -13.83
N LYS A 73 -6.56 -16.58 -14.86
CA LYS A 73 -5.13 -16.23 -14.79
C LYS A 73 -4.92 -14.74 -14.56
N GLN A 74 -5.69 -13.88 -15.25
CA GLN A 74 -5.63 -12.43 -15.02
C GLN A 74 -6.07 -12.06 -13.59
N LYS A 75 -7.14 -12.69 -13.08
CA LYS A 75 -7.57 -12.49 -11.68
C LYS A 75 -6.54 -12.95 -10.66
N LYS A 76 -5.82 -14.05 -10.94
CA LYS A 76 -4.73 -14.53 -10.07
C LYS A 76 -3.51 -13.59 -10.10
N LYS A 77 -3.17 -13.01 -11.24
CA LYS A 77 -2.10 -11.99 -11.34
C LYS A 77 -2.43 -10.71 -10.56
N LYS A 78 -3.71 -10.34 -10.45
CA LYS A 78 -4.16 -9.20 -9.62
C LYS A 78 -4.25 -9.50 -8.12
N LYS A 79 -4.05 -10.76 -7.70
CA LYS A 79 -4.04 -11.19 -6.30
C LYS A 79 -2.64 -11.32 -5.72
N VAL A 80 -1.62 -10.68 -6.31
CA VAL A 80 -0.38 -10.47 -5.57
C VAL A 80 -0.76 -9.51 -4.45
N GLU A 81 -0.63 -9.98 -3.22
CA GLU A 81 -1.04 -9.24 -2.04
C GLU A 81 -0.37 -7.86 -2.07
N ILE A 82 -1.13 -6.82 -1.73
CA ILE A 82 -0.74 -5.40 -1.82
C ILE A 82 0.32 -5.03 -0.74
N PHE A 83 1.03 -6.03 -0.23
CA PHE A 83 2.07 -5.94 0.79
C PHE A 83 3.45 -6.24 0.19
N ASP A 84 3.76 -5.70 -0.99
CA ASP A 84 5.13 -5.70 -1.54
C ASP A 84 6.02 -4.71 -0.75
N TYR A 85 6.16 -4.93 0.56
CA TYR A 85 7.12 -4.23 1.42
C TYR A 85 8.42 -5.01 1.58
N SER A 86 8.86 -5.70 0.51
CA SER A 86 10.14 -6.43 0.52
C SER A 86 11.31 -5.55 1.00
N ALA A 87 11.26 -4.26 0.69
CA ALA A 87 12.26 -3.29 1.15
C ALA A 87 12.19 -2.98 2.65
N LEU A 88 11.00 -3.02 3.28
CA LEU A 88 10.86 -2.83 4.73
C LEU A 88 11.40 -4.03 5.50
N HIS A 89 11.13 -5.26 5.03
CA HIS A 89 11.65 -6.49 5.66
C HIS A 89 13.18 -6.58 5.65
N LEU A 90 13.84 -5.89 4.73
CA LEU A 90 15.29 -5.88 4.60
C LEU A 90 15.96 -4.76 5.42
N LEU A 91 15.20 -4.02 6.23
CA LEU A 91 15.79 -3.01 7.10
C LEU A 91 16.62 -3.67 8.21
N TYR A 92 17.88 -3.26 8.28
CA TYR A 92 18.76 -3.62 9.39
C TYR A 92 18.38 -2.80 10.62
N ASP A 93 18.11 -3.49 11.73
CA ASP A 93 17.69 -2.91 13.02
C ASP A 93 16.46 -1.98 12.90
N ALA A 94 15.29 -2.59 12.67
CA ALA A 94 14.03 -1.88 12.48
C ALA A 94 13.59 -1.08 13.73
N GLN A 95 13.99 -1.51 14.93
CA GLN A 95 13.62 -0.86 16.19
C GLN A 95 14.33 0.49 16.33
N ASP A 96 15.68 0.53 16.26
CA ASP A 96 16.43 1.80 16.34
C ASP A 96 16.03 2.75 15.20
N PHE A 97 15.79 2.18 14.01
CA PHE A 97 15.31 2.96 12.87
C PHE A 97 13.99 3.68 13.17
N ALA A 98 13.00 2.95 13.71
CA ALA A 98 11.70 3.49 14.05
C ALA A 98 11.80 4.59 15.13
N GLU A 99 12.55 4.33 16.20
CA GLU A 99 12.73 5.28 17.30
C GLU A 99 13.43 6.57 16.86
N ARG A 100 14.46 6.45 16.03
CA ARG A 100 15.19 7.61 15.51
C ARG A 100 14.32 8.42 14.54
N LEU A 101 13.54 7.74 13.69
CA LEU A 101 12.65 8.41 12.75
C LEU A 101 11.49 9.11 13.49
N PHE A 102 10.98 8.50 14.56
CA PHE A 102 9.95 9.10 15.41
C PHE A 102 10.45 10.35 16.15
N ARG A 103 11.66 10.32 16.71
CA ARG A 103 12.32 11.50 17.30
C ARG A 103 12.47 12.64 16.29
N GLN A 104 12.80 12.31 15.04
CA GLN A 104 12.86 13.30 13.97
C GLN A 104 11.46 13.85 13.63
N LEU A 105 10.43 13.01 13.61
CA LEU A 105 9.05 13.42 13.37
C LEU A 105 8.55 14.39 14.45
N GLU A 106 8.81 14.11 15.74
CA GLU A 106 8.42 14.98 16.85
C GLU A 106 9.08 16.36 16.81
N SER A 107 10.37 16.40 16.49
CA SER A 107 11.13 17.65 16.37
C SER A 107 10.88 18.41 15.06
N SER A 108 10.29 17.75 14.05
CA SER A 108 10.07 18.37 12.74
C SER A 108 8.94 19.41 12.76
N ASN A 109 9.21 20.58 12.17
CA ASN A 109 8.19 21.58 11.87
C ASN A 109 7.80 21.58 10.38
N GLU A 110 7.79 20.38 9.79
CA GLU A 110 7.45 20.18 8.40
C GLU A 110 5.95 20.33 8.13
N ARG A 111 5.61 20.49 6.84
CA ARG A 111 4.22 20.51 6.38
C ARG A 111 3.50 19.24 6.82
N PHE A 112 2.20 19.37 7.12
CA PHE A 112 1.38 18.27 7.61
C PHE A 112 1.40 17.04 6.69
N GLU A 113 1.45 17.23 5.37
CA GLU A 113 1.55 16.13 4.39
C GLU A 113 2.82 15.29 4.57
N VAL A 114 3.93 15.91 4.91
CA VAL A 114 5.20 15.22 5.17
C VAL A 114 5.13 14.47 6.49
N LYS A 115 4.49 15.06 7.52
CA LYS A 115 4.24 14.39 8.80
C LYS A 115 3.37 13.14 8.61
N LEU A 116 2.34 13.25 7.77
CA LEU A 116 1.48 12.13 7.41
C LEU A 116 2.26 10.99 6.72
N LEU A 117 3.20 11.34 5.82
CA LEU A 117 4.06 10.36 5.16
C LEU A 117 4.97 9.61 6.15
N HIS A 118 5.50 10.31 7.15
CA HIS A 118 6.27 9.68 8.23
C HIS A 118 5.40 8.76 9.08
N GLN A 119 4.19 9.19 9.42
CA GLN A 119 3.24 8.38 10.18
C GLN A 119 2.86 7.09 9.43
N ASP A 120 2.58 7.15 8.12
CA ASP A 120 2.28 5.99 7.27
C ASP A 120 3.46 5.00 7.19
N PHE A 121 4.68 5.53 7.07
CA PHE A 121 5.86 4.69 7.08
C PHE A 121 6.10 4.03 8.44
N LEU A 122 5.98 4.79 9.54
CA LEU A 122 6.14 4.27 10.90
C LEU A 122 5.08 3.22 11.24
N SER A 123 3.82 3.44 10.88
CA SER A 123 2.75 2.48 11.17
C SER A 123 2.99 1.12 10.51
N ARG A 124 3.44 1.13 9.25
CA ARG A 124 3.81 -0.10 8.52
C ARG A 124 5.03 -0.77 9.13
N LEU A 125 6.04 0.00 9.51
CA LEU A 125 7.26 -0.56 10.10
C LEU A 125 6.95 -1.25 11.45
N ILE A 126 6.12 -0.61 12.29
CA ILE A 126 5.66 -1.14 13.57
C ILE A 126 4.86 -2.42 13.37
N GLY A 127 3.85 -2.40 12.48
CA GLY A 127 3.01 -3.58 12.22
C GLY A 127 3.79 -4.76 11.65
N LEU A 128 4.74 -4.52 10.73
CA LEU A 128 5.50 -5.58 10.07
C LEU A 128 6.54 -6.26 10.98
N HIS A 129 7.24 -5.47 11.80
CA HIS A 129 8.29 -5.99 12.69
C HIS A 129 7.82 -6.15 14.15
N GLN A 130 6.52 -5.92 14.42
CA GLN A 130 5.91 -5.98 15.74
C GLN A 130 6.69 -5.15 16.80
N LEU A 131 7.03 -3.91 16.42
CA LEU A 131 7.90 -3.03 17.21
C LEU A 131 7.17 -2.37 18.39
N LEU A 132 7.81 -2.28 19.54
CA LEU A 132 7.26 -1.58 20.70
C LEU A 132 7.66 -0.11 20.67
N LEU A 133 6.83 0.73 20.03
CA LEU A 133 6.99 2.19 20.02
C LEU A 133 5.78 2.88 20.67
N LEU A 134 5.66 2.78 22.00
CA LEU A 134 4.47 3.22 22.75
C LEU A 134 4.19 4.73 22.62
N ASN A 135 5.22 5.56 22.48
CA ASN A 135 5.08 7.01 22.32
C ASN A 135 4.39 7.41 21.00
N PHE A 136 4.33 6.51 20.02
CA PHE A 136 3.66 6.75 18.75
C PHE A 136 2.14 6.91 18.91
N TYR A 137 1.51 6.16 19.81
CA TYR A 137 0.05 6.19 19.96
C TYR A 137 -0.46 7.50 20.58
N PRO A 138 0.11 8.02 21.69
CA PRO A 138 -0.25 9.34 22.20
C PRO A 138 0.04 10.46 21.19
N TYR A 139 1.07 10.30 20.34
CA TYR A 139 1.35 11.25 19.27
C TYR A 139 0.23 11.27 18.21
N LEU A 140 -0.21 10.10 17.74
CA LEU A 140 -1.32 10.00 16.79
C LEU A 140 -2.65 10.47 17.39
N GLN A 141 -2.89 10.19 18.68
CA GLN A 141 -4.10 10.58 19.39
C GLN A 141 -4.37 12.09 19.33
N ARG A 142 -3.32 12.93 19.33
CA ARG A 142 -3.44 14.40 19.19
C ARG A 142 -4.11 14.81 17.87
N TYR A 143 -4.01 13.97 16.85
CA TYR A 143 -4.58 14.22 15.53
C TYR A 143 -5.95 13.56 15.31
N LEU A 144 -6.49 12.82 16.28
CA LEU A 144 -7.82 12.21 16.21
C LEU A 144 -8.95 13.19 16.60
N GLN A 145 -8.87 14.42 16.11
CA GLN A 145 -9.92 15.42 16.29
C GLN A 145 -10.82 15.48 15.04
N PRO A 146 -12.16 15.63 15.18
CA PRO A 146 -13.08 15.63 14.04
C PRO A 146 -12.79 16.72 12.98
N HIS A 147 -12.23 17.85 13.40
CA HIS A 147 -11.86 18.96 12.51
C HIS A 147 -10.51 18.74 11.79
N GLN A 148 -9.74 17.74 12.21
CA GLN A 148 -8.40 17.54 11.67
C GLN A 148 -8.46 17.07 10.20
N ARG A 149 -7.50 17.51 9.39
CA ARG A 149 -7.42 17.08 7.99
C ARG A 149 -6.99 15.61 7.91
N GLN A 150 -7.67 14.85 7.05
CA GLN A 150 -7.33 13.45 6.72
C GLN A 150 -7.33 12.48 7.92
N VAL A 151 -8.22 12.69 8.90
CA VAL A 151 -8.35 11.82 10.10
C VAL A 151 -8.47 10.34 9.75
N THR A 152 -9.19 10.00 8.68
CA THR A 152 -9.38 8.62 8.22
C THR A 152 -8.05 7.92 7.92
N LYS A 153 -7.06 8.63 7.37
CA LYS A 153 -5.72 8.09 7.13
C LYS A 153 -4.98 7.85 8.45
N ILE A 154 -5.12 8.76 9.40
CA ILE A 154 -4.51 8.64 10.72
C ILE A 154 -5.09 7.43 11.46
N LEU A 155 -6.40 7.22 11.38
CA LEU A 155 -7.06 6.05 11.94
C LEU A 155 -6.57 4.75 11.29
N LEU A 156 -6.35 4.76 9.97
CA LEU A 156 -5.73 3.64 9.26
C LEU A 156 -4.31 3.35 9.79
N TYR A 157 -3.51 4.39 10.05
CA TYR A 157 -2.15 4.22 10.59
C TYR A 157 -2.15 3.66 12.01
N VAL A 158 -3.10 4.06 12.86
CA VAL A 158 -3.28 3.45 14.19
C VAL A 158 -3.57 1.95 14.03
N ALA A 159 -4.54 1.60 13.17
CA ALA A 159 -4.91 0.20 12.95
C ALA A 159 -3.75 -0.64 12.38
N GLN A 160 -2.92 -0.06 11.52
CA GLN A 160 -1.73 -0.73 10.96
C GLN A 160 -0.62 -0.92 11.99
N ALA A 161 -0.46 0.01 12.94
CA ALA A 161 0.54 -0.08 13.99
C ALA A 161 0.12 -1.05 15.11
N SER A 162 -1.18 -1.31 15.27
CA SER A 162 -1.68 -2.26 16.26
C SER A 162 -1.26 -3.70 15.94
N HIS A 163 -0.60 -4.35 16.90
CA HIS A 163 -0.25 -5.77 16.87
C HIS A 163 -0.42 -6.39 18.27
N GLU A 164 -0.44 -7.71 18.35
CA GLU A 164 -0.78 -8.48 19.58
C GLU A 164 0.10 -8.17 20.80
N LEU A 165 1.31 -7.65 20.60
CA LEU A 165 2.27 -7.35 21.66
C LEU A 165 2.12 -5.92 22.23
N VAL A 166 1.26 -5.09 21.63
CA VAL A 166 0.96 -3.74 22.13
C VAL A 166 -0.14 -3.85 23.19
N PRO A 167 0.04 -3.24 24.37
CA PRO A 167 -0.94 -3.29 25.46
C PRO A 167 -2.24 -2.53 25.15
#